data_AF-A0AAV0DM05-F1
#
_entry.id   AF-A0AAV0DM05-F1
#
_cell.length_a   1.000
_cell.length_b   1.000
_cell.length_c   1.000
_cell.angle_alpha   90.00
_cell.angle_beta   90.00
_cell.angle_gamma   90.00
#
_symmetry.space_group_name_H-M   'P 1'
#
loop_
_entity.id
_entity.type
_entity.pdbx_description
1 polymer ?
#
loop_
_entity_poly.entity_id
_entity_poly.type
_entity_poly.pdbx_seq_one_letter_code
_entity_poly.pdbx_strand_id
1 'polypeptide(L)'
;MDLLEAYTKESFDSWASKEGPDAVADSESAIFESLSSHTRAVVATLGGEMHGAARRSNRWRHLFSGFTIWLSQSQATDEDMAKEEARKQMEGYLQGYSNAEVVVKLGGWDPTYSKTVAQAVLGALKQLIVSDKNLSGKKSLYIRLGCRGDWPDIKPPGWDPSTSERTSVL
;
A
#
# COMPACT_ATOMS: atom_id res chain seq x y z
N MET A 1 0.60 -19.40 -9.36
CA MET A 1 -0.67 -19.77 -8.71
C MET A 1 -0.70 -19.06 -7.38
N ASP A 2 -1.70 -18.23 -7.20
CA ASP A 2 -1.85 -17.42 -5.99
C ASP A 2 -2.46 -18.25 -4.85
N LEU A 3 -2.11 -17.89 -3.61
CA LEU A 3 -2.51 -18.63 -2.40
C LEU A 3 -4.04 -18.80 -2.31
N LEU A 4 -4.78 -17.74 -2.65
CA LEU A 4 -6.23 -17.73 -2.57
C LEU A 4 -6.87 -18.66 -3.61
N GLU A 5 -6.42 -18.67 -4.87
CA GLU A 5 -6.93 -19.58 -5.89
C GLU A 5 -6.66 -21.04 -5.54
N ALA A 6 -5.48 -21.33 -4.97
CA ALA A 6 -5.15 -22.67 -4.49
C ALA A 6 -6.06 -23.13 -3.33
N TYR A 7 -6.47 -22.20 -2.47
CA TYR A 7 -7.36 -22.46 -1.35
C TYR A 7 -8.81 -22.64 -1.78
N THR A 8 -9.33 -21.74 -2.62
CA THR A 8 -10.72 -21.77 -3.11
C THR A 8 -10.95 -22.82 -4.19
N LYS A 9 -9.86 -23.29 -4.84
CA LYS A 9 -9.90 -24.14 -6.05
C LYS A 9 -10.68 -23.48 -7.19
N GLU A 10 -10.70 -22.15 -7.22
CA GLU A 10 -11.42 -21.34 -8.18
C GLU A 10 -10.55 -20.14 -8.57
N SER A 11 -10.62 -19.69 -9.83
CA SER A 11 -9.90 -18.49 -10.27
C SER A 11 -10.56 -17.22 -9.73
N PHE A 12 -9.79 -16.14 -9.60
CA PHE A 12 -10.34 -14.86 -9.13
C PHE A 12 -11.47 -14.32 -10.02
N ASP A 13 -11.38 -14.50 -11.34
CA ASP A 13 -12.39 -14.01 -12.29
C ASP A 13 -13.73 -14.75 -12.12
N SER A 14 -13.66 -16.08 -11.91
CA SER A 14 -14.85 -16.90 -11.68
C SER A 14 -15.50 -16.53 -10.35
N TRP A 15 -14.69 -16.40 -9.29
CA TRP A 15 -15.17 -16.03 -7.97
C TRP A 15 -15.79 -14.63 -7.97
N ALA A 16 -15.15 -13.65 -8.59
CA ALA A 16 -15.69 -12.31 -8.70
C ALA A 16 -16.96 -12.23 -9.56
N SER A 17 -17.08 -13.07 -10.59
CA SER A 17 -18.32 -13.16 -11.39
C SER A 17 -19.49 -13.72 -10.58
N LYS A 18 -19.22 -14.61 -9.63
CA LYS A 18 -20.23 -15.29 -8.81
C LYS A 18 -20.63 -14.49 -7.56
N GLU A 19 -19.66 -13.94 -6.84
CA GLU A 19 -19.84 -13.32 -5.52
C GLU A 19 -19.55 -11.81 -5.52
N GLY A 20 -19.11 -11.29 -6.65
CA GLY A 20 -18.77 -9.89 -6.83
C GLY A 20 -17.29 -9.60 -6.56
N PRO A 21 -16.78 -8.48 -7.10
CA PRO A 21 -15.38 -8.08 -6.95
C PRO A 21 -15.01 -7.76 -5.50
N ASP A 22 -15.98 -7.36 -4.67
CA ASP A 22 -15.72 -7.01 -3.27
C ASP A 22 -15.48 -8.24 -2.40
N ALA A 23 -16.04 -9.41 -2.74
CA ALA A 23 -15.79 -10.65 -2.00
C ALA A 23 -14.31 -11.08 -2.06
N VAL A 24 -13.68 -10.95 -3.23
CA VAL A 24 -12.24 -11.20 -3.42
C VAL A 24 -11.42 -10.23 -2.57
N ALA A 25 -11.79 -8.95 -2.59
CA ALA A 25 -11.11 -7.88 -1.85
C ALA A 25 -11.24 -8.03 -0.33
N ASP A 26 -12.41 -8.43 0.15
CA ASP A 26 -12.68 -8.69 1.56
C ASP A 26 -11.83 -9.85 2.07
N SER A 27 -11.71 -10.90 1.26
CA SER A 27 -10.89 -12.07 1.58
C SER A 27 -9.40 -11.73 1.62
N GLU A 28 -8.91 -10.96 0.66
CA GLU A 28 -7.54 -10.43 0.70
C GLU A 28 -7.33 -9.51 1.91
N SER A 29 -8.31 -8.66 2.24
CA SER A 29 -8.24 -7.76 3.41
C SER A 29 -8.18 -8.53 4.74
N ALA A 30 -8.87 -9.66 4.85
CA ALA A 30 -8.81 -10.53 6.02
C ALA A 30 -7.43 -11.19 6.17
N ILE A 31 -6.78 -11.54 5.05
CA ILE A 31 -5.38 -12.01 5.08
C ILE A 31 -4.46 -10.88 5.56
N PHE A 32 -4.63 -9.65 5.08
CA PHE A 32 -3.83 -8.52 5.55
C PHE A 32 -4.03 -8.22 7.02
N GLU A 33 -5.24 -8.37 7.55
CA GLU A 33 -5.51 -8.26 8.99
C GLU A 33 -4.66 -9.26 9.78
N SER A 34 -4.70 -10.54 9.38
CA SER A 34 -3.88 -11.59 10.00
C SER A 34 -2.39 -11.30 9.88
N LEU A 35 -1.93 -10.85 8.72
CA LEU A 35 -0.53 -10.52 8.46
C LEU A 35 -0.06 -9.23 9.13
N SER A 36 -0.98 -8.34 9.56
CA SER A 36 -0.63 -7.03 10.10
C SER A 36 0.20 -7.10 11.38
N SER A 37 0.11 -8.20 12.13
CA SER A 37 0.91 -8.47 13.34
C SER A 37 2.17 -9.31 13.09
N HIS A 38 2.39 -9.78 11.85
CA HIS A 38 3.54 -10.62 11.52
C HIS A 38 4.77 -9.77 11.25
N THR A 39 5.88 -10.10 11.91
CA THR A 39 7.18 -9.47 11.63
C THR A 39 7.90 -10.19 10.50
N ARG A 40 8.51 -9.44 9.58
CA ARG A 40 9.41 -9.95 8.51
C ARG A 40 8.73 -10.77 7.40
N ALA A 41 7.66 -10.23 6.83
CA ALA A 41 7.04 -10.76 5.62
C ALA A 41 7.12 -9.74 4.47
N VAL A 42 7.23 -10.25 3.24
CA VAL A 42 6.99 -9.47 2.02
C VAL A 42 5.74 -10.04 1.38
N VAL A 43 4.76 -9.18 1.13
CA VAL A 43 3.45 -9.58 0.62
C VAL A 43 3.24 -8.89 -0.72
N ALA A 44 3.05 -9.68 -1.77
CA ALA A 44 2.55 -9.19 -3.05
C ALA A 44 1.01 -9.20 -2.98
N THR A 45 0.39 -8.05 -3.22
CA THR A 45 -1.07 -7.94 -3.29
C THR A 45 -1.58 -8.37 -4.66
N LEU A 46 -2.85 -8.78 -4.75
CA LEU A 46 -3.51 -9.18 -6.00
C LEU A 46 -3.55 -8.06 -7.07
N GLY A 47 -3.45 -6.79 -6.68
CA GLY A 47 -3.20 -5.72 -7.63
C GLY A 47 -4.46 -5.05 -8.22
N GLY A 48 -4.26 -4.31 -9.33
CA GLY A 48 -5.21 -3.31 -9.86
C GLY A 48 -6.12 -3.74 -11.02
N GLU A 49 -5.79 -4.80 -11.75
CA GLU A 49 -6.71 -5.41 -12.74
C GLU A 49 -7.63 -6.44 -12.09
N MET A 50 -7.07 -7.22 -11.17
CA MET A 50 -7.81 -8.18 -10.36
C MET A 50 -8.47 -7.45 -9.21
N HIS A 51 -9.54 -8.03 -8.68
CA HIS A 51 -10.45 -7.42 -7.72
C HIS A 51 -9.87 -7.19 -6.30
N GLY A 52 -8.58 -6.84 -6.19
CA GLY A 52 -7.80 -6.77 -4.96
C GLY A 52 -8.06 -5.54 -4.07
N ALA A 53 -7.76 -5.70 -2.79
CA ALA A 53 -7.94 -4.72 -1.73
C ALA A 53 -7.07 -3.47 -1.91
N ALA A 54 -5.83 -3.59 -2.41
CA ALA A 54 -4.90 -2.47 -2.56
C ALA A 54 -5.39 -1.38 -3.54
N ARG A 55 -6.28 -1.71 -4.48
CA ARG A 55 -6.90 -0.73 -5.37
C ARG A 55 -7.91 0.18 -4.65
N ARG A 56 -8.51 -0.30 -3.57
CA ARG A 56 -9.60 0.38 -2.85
C ARG A 56 -9.05 1.16 -1.68
N SER A 57 -9.11 2.49 -1.73
CA SER A 57 -8.57 3.37 -0.69
C SER A 57 -9.07 3.04 0.72
N ASN A 58 -10.34 2.63 0.84
CA ASN A 58 -10.96 2.24 2.12
C ASN A 58 -10.46 0.90 2.70
N ARG A 59 -9.61 0.14 2.00
CA ARG A 59 -9.06 -1.16 2.45
C ARG A 59 -7.59 -1.11 2.88
N TRP A 60 -6.98 0.08 2.91
CA TRP A 60 -5.56 0.25 3.24
C TRP A 60 -5.22 0.14 4.72
N ARG A 61 -6.23 0.11 5.58
CA ARG A 61 -6.06 0.07 7.03
C ARG A 61 -4.98 -0.90 7.50
N HIS A 62 -5.01 -2.15 7.04
CA HIS A 62 -4.03 -3.16 7.44
C HIS A 62 -2.75 -3.13 6.60
N LEU A 63 -2.77 -2.53 5.40
CA LEU A 63 -1.57 -2.34 4.58
C LEU A 63 -0.60 -1.34 5.24
N PHE A 64 -1.13 -0.33 5.93
CA PHE A 64 -0.32 0.67 6.64
C PHE A 64 0.51 0.13 7.81
N SER A 65 0.23 -1.09 8.29
CA SER A 65 1.08 -1.75 9.30
C SER A 65 2.47 -2.09 8.75
N GLY A 66 2.57 -2.35 7.45
CA GLY A 66 3.82 -2.59 6.74
C GLY A 66 4.35 -1.34 6.05
N PHE A 67 5.49 -1.48 5.38
CA PHE A 67 5.93 -0.50 4.40
C PHE A 67 5.24 -0.77 3.07
N THR A 68 4.60 0.24 2.51
CA THR A 68 3.81 0.08 1.27
C THR A 68 4.62 0.54 0.08
N ILE A 69 4.76 -0.34 -0.92
CA ILE A 69 5.56 -0.12 -2.12
C ILE A 69 4.66 -0.32 -3.32
N TRP A 70 4.58 0.70 -4.17
CA TRP A 70 3.92 0.61 -5.45
C TRP A 70 4.95 0.44 -6.57
N LEU A 71 4.88 -0.71 -7.25
CA LEU A 71 5.63 -0.97 -8.47
C LEU A 71 4.85 -0.41 -9.66
N SER A 72 5.20 0.79 -10.11
CA SER A 72 4.52 1.46 -11.21
C SER A 72 5.18 1.09 -12.54
N GLN A 73 4.40 0.52 -13.46
CA GLN A 73 4.81 0.40 -14.85
C GLN A 73 4.69 1.80 -15.47
N SER A 74 5.82 2.39 -15.80
CA SER A 74 5.92 3.75 -16.32
C SER A 74 6.81 3.78 -17.55
N GLN A 75 6.41 4.56 -18.55
CA GLN A 75 7.23 4.80 -19.74
C GLN A 75 8.17 6.01 -19.57
N ALA A 76 8.00 6.76 -18.48
CA ALA A 76 8.80 7.94 -18.16
C ALA A 76 10.30 7.66 -18.21
N THR A 77 11.05 8.51 -18.89
CA THR A 77 12.51 8.40 -19.01
C THR A 77 13.27 9.09 -17.89
N ASP A 78 12.61 9.95 -17.13
CA ASP A 78 13.18 10.75 -16.04
C ASP A 78 12.20 10.86 -14.85
N GLU A 79 12.70 11.40 -13.73
CA GLU A 79 11.97 11.48 -12.46
C GLU A 79 10.73 12.40 -12.54
N ASP A 80 10.80 13.50 -13.29
CA ASP A 80 9.71 14.46 -13.39
C ASP A 80 8.56 13.90 -14.23
N MET A 81 8.86 13.21 -15.35
CA MET A 81 7.87 12.45 -16.10
C MET A 81 7.26 11.31 -15.27
N ALA A 82 8.06 10.63 -14.45
CA ALA A 82 7.58 9.54 -13.60
C ALA A 82 6.61 10.06 -12.52
N LYS A 83 6.90 11.23 -11.94
CA LYS A 83 5.99 11.90 -10.99
C LYS A 83 4.68 12.31 -11.65
N GLU A 84 4.73 12.85 -12.86
CA GLU A 84 3.53 13.27 -13.59
C GLU A 84 2.69 12.07 -14.06
N GLU A 85 3.31 10.98 -14.52
CA GLU A 85 2.61 9.73 -14.84
C GLU A 85 1.98 9.11 -13.58
N ALA A 86 2.71 9.06 -12.47
CA ALA A 86 2.17 8.60 -11.19
C ALA A 86 0.98 9.46 -10.75
N ARG A 87 1.07 10.79 -10.88
CA ARG A 87 -0.03 11.73 -10.57
C ARG A 87 -1.27 11.44 -11.41
N LYS A 88 -1.12 11.28 -12.73
CA LYS A 88 -2.24 10.92 -13.62
C LYS A 88 -2.84 9.55 -13.30
N GLN A 89 -2.02 8.58 -12.92
CA GLN A 89 -2.49 7.26 -12.49
C GLN A 89 -3.27 7.36 -11.16
N MET A 90 -2.84 8.23 -10.24
CA MET A 90 -3.51 8.49 -8.97
C MET A 90 -4.88 9.17 -9.14
N GLU A 91 -5.07 9.99 -10.19
CA GLU A 91 -6.34 10.64 -10.54
C GLU A 91 -7.37 9.67 -11.17
N GLY A 92 -6.97 8.44 -11.50
CA GLY A 92 -7.81 7.43 -12.15
C GLY A 92 -8.23 6.25 -11.27
N TYR A 93 -8.39 5.07 -11.89
CA TYR A 93 -8.83 3.82 -11.25
C TYR A 93 -7.87 3.22 -10.20
N LEU A 94 -6.71 3.84 -10.00
CA LEU A 94 -5.61 3.40 -9.14
C LEU A 94 -5.48 4.26 -7.87
N GLN A 95 -6.52 5.03 -7.51
CA GLN A 95 -6.53 5.94 -6.36
C GLN A 95 -6.06 5.26 -5.06
N GLY A 96 -6.29 3.97 -4.85
CA GLY A 96 -5.75 3.24 -3.71
C GLY A 96 -4.22 3.34 -3.61
N TYR A 97 -3.48 3.12 -4.70
CA TYR A 97 -2.02 3.12 -4.71
C TYR A 97 -1.37 4.47 -4.41
N SER A 98 -2.13 5.57 -4.46
CA SER A 98 -1.68 6.88 -4.00
C SER A 98 -1.26 6.88 -2.53
N ASN A 99 -1.76 5.93 -1.74
CA ASN A 99 -1.41 5.74 -0.34
C ASN A 99 -0.04 5.07 -0.12
N ALA A 100 0.63 4.61 -1.18
CA ALA A 100 1.92 3.95 -1.07
C ALA A 100 3.01 4.93 -0.62
N GLU A 101 3.84 4.51 0.34
CA GLU A 101 4.93 5.34 0.87
C GLU A 101 6.12 5.44 -0.08
N VAL A 102 6.29 4.40 -0.92
CA VAL A 102 7.37 4.31 -1.90
C VAL A 102 6.78 3.94 -3.24
N VAL A 103 7.16 4.68 -4.28
CA VAL A 103 6.85 4.34 -5.67
C VAL A 103 8.15 4.01 -6.39
N VAL A 104 8.21 2.84 -7.03
CA VAL A 104 9.37 2.39 -7.79
C VAL A 104 8.95 2.02 -9.20
N LYS A 105 9.72 2.50 -10.18
CA LYS A 105 9.51 2.16 -11.58
C LYS A 105 9.82 0.69 -11.85
N LEU A 106 8.90 0.00 -12.49
CA LEU A 106 9.04 -1.35 -12.97
C LEU A 106 9.34 -1.35 -14.47
N GLY A 107 10.56 -1.74 -14.85
CA GLY A 107 10.99 -1.83 -16.26
C GLY A 107 10.59 -3.12 -16.98
N GLY A 108 10.02 -4.08 -16.25
CA GLY A 108 9.62 -5.40 -16.75
C GLY A 108 9.80 -6.49 -15.68
N TRP A 109 9.40 -7.72 -16.01
CA TRP A 109 9.42 -8.87 -15.10
C TRP A 109 10.59 -9.86 -15.32
N ASP A 110 11.59 -9.50 -16.12
CA ASP A 110 12.80 -10.32 -16.32
C ASP A 110 13.72 -10.29 -15.07
N PRO A 111 14.48 -11.36 -14.77
CA PRO A 111 15.39 -11.40 -13.62
C PRO A 111 16.36 -10.22 -13.51
N THR A 112 16.78 -9.66 -14.65
CA THR A 112 17.65 -8.47 -14.71
C THR A 112 16.94 -7.24 -14.13
N TYR A 113 15.65 -7.08 -14.43
CA TYR A 113 14.83 -5.99 -13.88
C TYR A 113 14.49 -6.24 -12.40
N SER A 114 14.21 -7.48 -12.00
CA SER A 114 13.86 -7.82 -10.62
C SER A 114 14.94 -7.43 -9.61
N LYS A 115 16.22 -7.66 -9.91
CA LYS A 115 17.33 -7.23 -9.05
C LYS A 115 17.39 -5.70 -8.94
N THR A 116 17.27 -5.01 -10.06
CA THR A 116 17.31 -3.55 -10.14
C THR A 116 16.17 -2.91 -9.35
N VAL A 117 14.95 -3.44 -9.51
CA VAL A 117 13.76 -3.01 -8.76
C VAL A 117 13.94 -3.26 -7.27
N ALA A 118 14.43 -4.45 -6.87
CA ALA A 118 14.68 -4.74 -5.46
C ALA A 118 15.70 -3.77 -4.84
N GLN A 119 16.78 -3.44 -5.57
CA GLN A 119 17.76 -2.44 -5.13
C GLN A 119 17.16 -1.05 -5.02
N ALA A 120 16.33 -0.64 -5.98
CA ALA A 120 15.63 0.64 -5.94
C ALA A 120 14.67 0.73 -4.76
N VAL A 121 13.90 -0.33 -4.49
CA VAL A 121 13.01 -0.44 -3.32
C VAL A 121 13.81 -0.31 -2.02
N LEU A 122 14.91 -1.04 -1.87
CA LEU A 122 15.76 -0.94 -0.67
C LEU A 122 16.35 0.47 -0.50
N GLY A 123 16.77 1.09 -1.59
CA GLY A 123 17.25 2.48 -1.60
C GLY A 123 16.18 3.47 -1.14
N ALA A 124 14.97 3.36 -1.69
CA ALA A 124 13.84 4.22 -1.34
C ALA A 124 13.38 4.02 0.11
N LEU A 125 13.28 2.77 0.58
CA LEU A 125 12.97 2.46 1.98
C LEU A 125 14.01 3.03 2.93
N LYS A 126 15.31 2.93 2.59
CA LYS A 126 16.38 3.54 3.37
C LYS A 126 16.19 5.06 3.46
N GLN A 127 15.93 5.73 2.34
CA GLN A 127 15.71 7.18 2.33
C GLN A 127 14.48 7.58 3.14
N LEU A 128 13.38 6.82 3.04
CA LEU A 128 12.16 7.05 3.81
C LEU A 128 12.40 6.96 5.33
N ILE A 129 13.13 5.93 5.78
CA ILE A 129 13.44 5.75 7.21
C ILE A 129 14.40 6.84 7.72
N VAL A 130 15.34 7.28 6.87
CA VAL A 130 16.28 8.34 7.23
C VAL A 130 15.59 9.71 7.28
N SER A 131 14.62 9.97 6.40
CA SER A 131 13.90 11.24 6.34
C SER A 131 12.91 11.42 7.49
N ASP A 132 12.19 10.36 7.89
CA ASP A 132 11.31 10.36 9.06
C ASP A 132 11.80 9.38 10.13
N LYS A 133 12.61 9.90 11.07
CA LYS A 133 13.15 9.14 12.21
C LYS A 133 12.05 8.56 13.13
N ASN A 134 10.84 9.11 13.09
CA ASN A 134 9.73 8.69 13.93
C ASN A 134 8.82 7.67 13.22
N LEU A 135 9.02 7.40 11.93
CA LEU A 135 8.13 6.55 11.12
C LEU A 135 7.96 5.14 11.71
N SER A 136 9.06 4.54 12.16
CA SER A 136 9.04 3.22 12.80
C SER A 136 8.21 3.22 14.09
N GLY A 137 8.34 4.28 14.89
CA GLY A 137 7.54 4.51 16.09
C GLY A 137 6.05 4.69 15.80
N LYS A 138 5.72 5.48 14.77
CA LYS A 138 4.33 5.68 14.30
C LYS A 138 3.71 4.36 13.83
N LYS A 139 4.40 3.59 12.98
CA LYS A 139 3.93 2.27 12.52
C LYS A 139 3.74 1.31 13.69
N SER A 140 4.69 1.26 14.62
CA SER A 140 4.60 0.43 15.81
C SER A 140 3.40 0.81 16.68
N LEU A 141 3.13 2.11 16.86
CA LEU A 141 1.94 2.59 17.56
C LEU A 141 0.66 2.20 16.83
N TYR A 142 0.60 2.39 15.51
CA TYR A 142 -0.55 2.04 14.68
C TYR A 142 -0.94 0.57 14.83
N ILE A 143 0.05 -0.34 14.77
CA ILE A 143 -0.16 -1.78 14.98
C ILE A 143 -0.69 -2.05 16.40
N ARG A 144 -0.09 -1.43 17.43
CA ARG A 144 -0.54 -1.60 18.83
C ARG A 144 -1.97 -1.12 19.06
N LEU A 145 -2.44 -0.15 18.28
CA LEU A 145 -3.82 0.33 18.29
C LEU A 145 -4.76 -0.54 17.43
N GLY A 146 -4.29 -1.67 16.92
CA GLY A 146 -5.06 -2.59 16.09
C GLY A 146 -5.27 -2.07 14.66
N CYS A 147 -4.31 -1.31 14.13
CA CYS A 147 -4.42 -0.60 12.85
C CYS A 147 -5.66 0.30 12.81
N ARG A 148 -5.92 1.05 13.88
CA ARG A 148 -7.06 1.98 13.99
C ARG A 148 -6.57 3.42 14.05
N GLY A 149 -7.43 4.33 13.62
CA GLY A 149 -7.15 5.76 13.55
C GLY A 149 -6.63 6.20 12.18
N ASP A 150 -6.48 7.51 12.03
CA ASP A 150 -6.03 8.11 10.78
C ASP A 150 -4.52 7.92 10.61
N TRP A 151 -4.12 7.08 9.66
CA TRP A 151 -2.72 6.99 9.22
C TRP A 151 -2.47 8.06 8.15
N PRO A 152 -1.30 8.75 8.13
CA PRO A 152 -0.17 8.66 9.06
C PRO A 152 -0.29 9.55 10.31
N ASP A 153 -1.31 10.41 10.37
CA ASP A 153 -1.51 11.41 11.42
C ASP A 153 -2.23 10.87 12.66
N ILE A 154 -1.65 9.81 13.25
CA ILE A 154 -2.22 9.10 14.39
C ILE A 154 -2.34 10.05 15.58
N LYS A 155 -3.58 10.34 15.98
CA LYS A 155 -3.87 11.19 17.14
C LYS A 155 -3.70 10.39 18.43
N PRO A 156 -3.09 10.98 19.48
CA PRO A 156 -2.94 10.30 20.75
C PRO A 156 -4.31 10.09 21.44
N PRO A 157 -4.43 9.11 22.36
CA PRO A 157 -5.62 8.95 23.18
C PRO A 157 -5.94 10.24 23.96
N GLY A 158 -7.18 10.73 23.86
CA GLY A 158 -7.60 11.99 24.49
C GLY A 158 -7.37 13.25 23.65
N TRP A 159 -6.96 13.12 22.39
CA TRP A 159 -6.89 14.24 21.45
C TRP A 159 -8.28 14.78 21.11
N ASP A 160 -8.47 16.10 21.27
CA ASP A 160 -9.70 16.81 20.94
C ASP A 160 -9.55 17.53 19.57
N PRO A 161 -10.35 17.17 18.56
CA PRO A 161 -10.29 17.80 17.23
C PRO A 161 -10.61 19.30 17.23
N SER A 162 -11.23 19.84 18.27
CA SER A 162 -11.51 21.28 18.38
C SER A 162 -10.25 22.12 18.68
N THR A 163 -9.14 21.48 19.06
CA THR A 163 -7.89 22.17 19.42
C THR A 163 -6.98 22.47 18.23
N SER A 164 -7.24 21.89 17.05
CA SER A 164 -6.41 22.08 15.85
C SER A 164 -6.69 23.38 15.08
N GLU A 165 -7.68 24.18 15.47
CA GLU A 165 -7.95 25.50 14.88
C GLU A 165 -7.36 26.63 15.75
N ARG A 166 -6.02 26.76 15.80
CA ARG A 166 -5.38 28.02 16.20
C ARG A 166 -3.89 28.16 15.87
N THR A 167 -3.44 27.75 14.69
CA THR A 167 -2.13 28.20 14.18
C THR A 167 -2.14 28.25 12.65
N SER A 168 -2.87 29.23 12.12
CA SER A 168 -2.62 29.83 10.80
C SER A 168 -2.60 31.35 10.97
N VAL A 169 -1.48 31.83 11.48
CA VAL A 169 -1.02 33.24 11.49
C VAL A 169 0.49 33.12 11.75
N LEU A 170 1.42 33.50 10.89
CA LEU A 170 1.46 34.29 9.65
C LEU A 170 2.53 33.69 8.72
#